data_AF-A0A923ER55-F1
#
_entry.id   AF-A0A923ER55-F1
#
_cell.length_a   1.000
_cell.length_b   1.000
_cell.length_c   1.000
_cell.angle_alpha   90.00
_cell.angle_beta   90.00
_cell.angle_gamma   90.00
#
_symmetry.space_group_name_H-M   'P 1'
#
loop_
_entity.id
_entity.type
_entity.pdbx_description
1 polymer ?
#
loop_
_entity_poly.entity_id
_entity_poly.type
_entity_poly.pdbx_seq_one_letter_code
_entity_poly.pdbx_strand_id
1 'polypeptide(L)'
;MGSEIKVTFAAIEQAAVDIDAARARITGQLGDLRRHLGPVVASWTGDAADRYHEAQQRWDRSAAELTETLQRIKGLVLGAGEGYRSVEAANARRFTV
;
A
#
# COMPACT_ATOMS: atom_id res chain seq x y z
N MET A 1 -0.89 9.38 27.70
CA MET A 1 -0.40 9.79 26.36
C MET A 1 0.44 8.72 25.67
N GLY A 2 1.40 8.04 26.33
CA GLY A 2 2.18 6.96 25.66
C GLY A 2 1.40 5.70 25.25
N SER A 3 0.23 5.44 25.84
CA SER A 3 -0.67 4.33 25.45
C SER A 3 -1.40 4.60 24.13
N GLU A 4 -1.90 5.81 23.94
CA GLU A 4 -2.63 6.24 22.74
C GLU A 4 -1.73 6.15 21.50
N ILE A 5 -0.47 6.56 21.63
CA ILE A 5 0.50 6.49 20.53
C ILE A 5 0.87 5.05 20.16
N LYS A 6 0.99 4.14 21.14
CA LYS A 6 1.17 2.70 20.86
C LYS A 6 -0.02 2.10 20.10
N VAL A 7 -1.24 2.50 20.45
CA VAL A 7 -2.46 2.08 19.76
C VAL A 7 -2.47 2.62 18.32
N THR A 8 -2.12 3.89 18.12
CA THR A 8 -2.02 4.46 16.78
C THR A 8 -0.98 3.73 15.93
N PHE A 9 0.19 3.41 16.50
CA PHE A 9 1.23 2.67 15.78
C PHE A 9 0.76 1.28 15.32
N ALA A 10 0.13 0.51 16.22
CA ALA A 10 -0.43 -0.80 15.88
C ALA A 10 -1.53 -0.70 14.80
N ALA A 11 -2.39 0.31 14.86
CA ALA A 11 -3.41 0.54 13.86
C ALA A 11 -2.81 0.83 12.48
N ILE A 12 -1.67 1.53 12.42
CA ILE A 12 -1.02 1.83 11.15
C ILE A 12 -0.25 0.63 10.58
N GLU A 13 0.38 -0.18 11.42
CA GLU A 13 0.95 -1.46 10.97
C GLU A 13 -0.12 -2.37 10.37
N GLN A 14 -1.30 -2.45 11.02
CA GLN A 14 -2.42 -3.22 10.50
C GLN A 14 -2.92 -2.65 9.17
N ALA A 15 -3.07 -1.32 9.07
CA ALA A 15 -3.45 -0.68 7.82
C ALA A 15 -2.46 -0.99 6.68
N ALA A 16 -1.16 -1.01 6.96
CA ALA A 16 -0.15 -1.38 5.96
C ALA A 16 -0.33 -2.84 5.47
N VAL A 17 -0.57 -3.77 6.40
CA VAL A 17 -0.84 -5.19 6.08
C VAL A 17 -2.11 -5.33 5.24
N ASP A 18 -3.19 -4.66 5.63
CA ASP A 18 -4.48 -4.72 4.93
C ASP A 18 -4.36 -4.22 3.49
N ILE A 19 -3.53 -3.20 3.27
CA ILE A 19 -3.40 -2.61 1.95
C ILE A 19 -2.44 -3.43 1.07
N ASP A 20 -1.38 -4.02 1.62
CA ASP A 20 -0.57 -5.02 0.89
C ASP A 20 -1.43 -6.23 0.46
N ALA A 21 -2.35 -6.67 1.32
CA ALA A 21 -3.31 -7.73 1.00
C ALA A 21 -4.30 -7.30 -0.10
N ALA A 22 -4.81 -6.07 -0.04
CA ALA A 22 -5.67 -5.51 -1.07
C ALA A 22 -4.95 -5.43 -2.43
N ARG A 23 -3.70 -4.96 -2.44
CA ARG A 23 -2.84 -4.94 -3.63
C ARG A 23 -2.69 -6.33 -4.22
N ALA A 24 -2.33 -7.32 -3.40
CA ALA A 24 -2.15 -8.70 -3.85
C ALA A 24 -3.43 -9.28 -4.47
N ARG A 25 -4.60 -9.02 -3.88
CA ARG A 25 -5.90 -9.43 -4.48
C ARG A 25 -6.13 -8.78 -5.84
N ILE A 26 -5.94 -7.46 -5.95
CA ILE A 26 -6.15 -6.74 -7.21
C ILE A 26 -5.23 -7.29 -8.29
N THR A 27 -3.92 -7.45 -8.01
CA THR A 27 -2.98 -8.03 -8.98
C THR A 27 -3.35 -9.46 -9.36
N GLY A 28 -3.81 -10.28 -8.42
CA GLY A 28 -4.28 -11.64 -8.68
C GLY A 28 -5.49 -11.66 -9.62
N GLN A 29 -6.53 -10.88 -9.30
CA GLN A 29 -7.74 -10.75 -10.13
C GLN A 29 -7.43 -10.25 -11.53
N LEU A 30 -6.48 -9.31 -11.68
CA LEU A 30 -6.00 -8.84 -12.98
C LEU A 30 -5.31 -9.95 -13.78
N GLY A 31 -4.47 -10.75 -13.12
CA GLY A 31 -3.81 -11.90 -13.74
C GLY A 31 -4.81 -12.96 -14.22
N ASP A 32 -5.84 -13.24 -13.41
CA ASP A 32 -6.93 -14.15 -13.75
C ASP A 32 -7.76 -13.63 -14.92
N LEU A 33 -8.10 -12.34 -14.90
CA LEU A 33 -8.80 -11.66 -15.98
C LEU A 33 -7.99 -11.69 -17.28
N ARG A 34 -6.69 -11.41 -17.22
CA ARG A 34 -5.76 -11.52 -18.36
C ARG A 34 -5.75 -12.92 -18.97
N ARG A 35 -5.68 -13.95 -18.12
CA ARG A 35 -5.72 -15.35 -18.57
C ARG A 35 -7.04 -15.69 -19.26
N HIS A 36 -8.16 -15.25 -18.70
CA HIS A 36 -9.48 -15.46 -19.28
C HIS A 36 -9.69 -14.69 -20.58
N LEU A 37 -9.18 -13.47 -20.66
CA LEU A 37 -9.32 -12.62 -21.83
C LEU A 37 -8.35 -12.98 -22.95
N GLY A 38 -7.23 -13.67 -22.69
CA GLY A 38 -6.25 -14.04 -23.72
C GLY A 38 -6.85 -14.65 -25.00
N PRO A 39 -7.71 -15.68 -24.91
CA PRO A 39 -8.37 -16.27 -26.09
C PRO A 39 -9.38 -15.33 -26.78
N VAL A 40 -10.02 -14.45 -26.02
CA VAL A 40 -11.05 -13.52 -26.51
C VAL A 40 -10.40 -12.31 -27.19
N VAL A 41 -9.31 -11.80 -26.63
CA VAL A 41 -8.49 -10.73 -27.20
C VAL A 41 -7.86 -11.17 -28.52
N ALA A 42 -7.50 -12.45 -28.67
CA ALA A 42 -7.04 -12.98 -29.96
C ALA A 42 -8.12 -12.91 -31.07
N SER A 43 -9.41 -12.82 -30.70
CA SER A 43 -10.53 -12.63 -31.63
C SER A 43 -10.93 -11.16 -31.82
N TRP A 44 -10.44 -10.25 -30.97
CA TRP A 44 -10.74 -8.82 -31.03
C TRP A 44 -9.75 -8.10 -31.95
N THR A 45 -10.24 -7.53 -33.06
CA THR A 45 -9.42 -6.76 -33.99
C THR A 45 -9.39 -5.28 -33.65
N GLY A 46 -8.18 -4.69 -33.61
CA GLY A 46 -7.94 -3.24 -33.61
C GLY A 46 -8.42 -2.52 -32.35
N ASP A 47 -9.57 -1.86 -32.44
CA ASP A 47 -10.06 -0.86 -31.46
C ASP A 47 -10.37 -1.46 -30.07
N ALA A 48 -10.78 -2.73 -30.02
CA ALA A 48 -11.07 -3.42 -28.76
C ALA A 48 -9.79 -3.90 -28.03
N ALA A 49 -8.74 -4.25 -28.77
CA ALA A 49 -7.44 -4.57 -28.19
C ALA A 49 -6.82 -3.31 -27.57
N ASP A 50 -6.84 -2.19 -28.27
CA ASP A 50 -6.27 -0.93 -27.79
C ASP A 50 -6.94 -0.44 -26.49
N ARG A 51 -8.28 -0.46 -26.42
CA ARG A 51 -9.02 -0.10 -25.19
C ARG A 51 -8.68 -1.02 -24.02
N TYR A 52 -8.46 -2.30 -24.28
CA TYR A 52 -8.05 -3.24 -23.25
C TYR A 52 -6.65 -2.94 -22.73
N HIS A 53 -5.70 -2.65 -23.63
CA HIS A 53 -4.34 -2.25 -23.27
C HIS A 53 -4.32 -0.95 -22.45
N GLU A 54 -5.13 0.05 -22.82
CA GLU A 54 -5.29 1.27 -22.02
C GLU A 54 -5.85 0.98 -20.63
N ALA A 55 -6.92 0.17 -20.54
CA ALA A 55 -7.52 -0.20 -19.26
C ALA A 55 -6.52 -0.94 -18.36
N GLN A 56 -5.73 -1.85 -18.93
CA GLN A 56 -4.68 -2.57 -18.22
C GLN A 56 -3.59 -1.61 -17.71
N GLN A 57 -3.09 -0.71 -18.56
CA GLN A 57 -2.08 0.27 -18.15
C GLN A 57 -2.59 1.24 -17.08
N ARG A 58 -3.85 1.68 -17.19
CA ARG A 58 -4.47 2.56 -16.20
C ARG A 58 -4.55 1.88 -14.83
N TRP A 59 -4.95 0.61 -14.81
CA TRP A 59 -5.00 -0.16 -13.58
C TRP A 59 -3.63 -0.44 -12.98
N ASP A 60 -2.63 -0.82 -13.79
CA ASP A 60 -1.26 -1.02 -13.30
C ASP A 60 -0.70 0.27 -12.69
N ARG A 61 -0.99 1.43 -13.30
CA ARG A 61 -0.60 2.73 -12.76
C ARG A 61 -1.26 3.03 -11.43
N SER A 62 -2.58 2.86 -11.32
CA SER A 62 -3.30 3.07 -10.06
C SER A 62 -2.82 2.13 -8.95
N ALA A 63 -2.46 0.89 -9.27
CA ALA A 63 -1.88 -0.05 -8.31
C ALA A 63 -0.48 0.39 -7.85
N ALA A 64 0.34 0.92 -8.76
CA ALA A 64 1.66 1.47 -8.43
C ALA A 64 1.55 2.73 -7.55
N GLU A 65 0.66 3.66 -7.90
CA GLU A 65 0.41 4.89 -7.12
C GLU A 65 -0.11 4.57 -5.71
N LEU A 66 -1.02 3.60 -5.60
CA LEU A 66 -1.48 3.12 -4.31
C LEU A 66 -0.32 2.56 -3.50
N THR A 67 0.51 1.70 -4.10
CA THR A 67 1.70 1.14 -3.43
C THR A 67 2.65 2.22 -2.94
N GLU A 68 2.95 3.22 -3.76
CA GLU A 68 3.85 4.32 -3.41
C GLU A 68 3.30 5.15 -2.24
N THR A 69 2.00 5.47 -2.28
CA THR A 69 1.32 6.22 -1.23
C THR A 69 1.44 5.50 0.11
N LEU A 70 1.31 4.18 0.12
CA LEU A 70 1.44 3.36 1.33
C LEU A 70 2.86 3.33 1.85
N GLN A 71 3.84 3.20 0.96
CA GLN A 71 5.23 3.24 1.39
C GLN A 71 5.59 4.59 2.02
N ARG A 72 5.04 5.69 1.50
CA ARG A 72 5.18 7.02 2.14
C ARG A 72 4.51 7.04 3.51
N ILE A 73 3.28 6.56 3.63
CA ILE A 73 2.58 6.49 4.93
C ILE A 73 3.40 5.66 5.92
N LYS A 74 3.85 4.47 5.54
CA LYS A 74 4.71 3.61 6.36
C LYS A 74 5.98 4.33 6.80
N GLY A 75 6.65 5.05 5.90
CA GLY A 75 7.85 5.84 6.23
C GLY A 75 7.59 6.93 7.26
N LEU A 76 6.50 7.69 7.10
CA LEU A 76 6.10 8.73 8.05
C LEU A 76 5.85 8.15 9.45
N VAL A 77 5.27 6.95 9.51
CA VAL A 77 4.86 6.29 10.75
C VAL A 77 6.06 5.73 11.50
N LEU A 78 6.98 5.08 10.78
CA LEU A 78 8.24 4.62 11.34
C LEU A 78 9.08 5.80 11.87
N GLY A 79 9.16 6.89 11.10
CA GLY A 79 9.84 8.11 11.52
C GLY A 79 9.22 8.75 12.77
N ALA A 80 7.89 8.78 12.86
CA ALA A 80 7.19 9.25 14.06
C ALA A 80 7.49 8.36 15.30
N GLY A 81 7.59 7.04 15.10
CA GLY A 81 7.92 6.08 16.16
C GLY A 81 9.35 6.20 16.70
N GLU A 82 10.34 6.46 15.84
CA GLU A 82 11.74 6.73 16.25
C GLU A 82 11.86 8.06 16.99
N GLY A 83 11.25 9.12 16.46
CA GLY A 83 11.21 10.42 17.12
C GLY A 83 10.63 10.30 18.53
N TYR A 84 9.54 9.55 18.68
CA TYR A 84 8.88 9.36 19.97
C TYR A 84 9.71 8.56 20.98
N ARG A 85 10.35 7.46 20.55
CA ARG A 85 11.28 6.70 21.42
C ARG A 85 12.44 7.57 21.90
N SER A 86 12.96 8.46 21.06
CA SER A 86 14.02 9.40 21.46
C SER A 86 13.54 10.40 22.51
N VAL A 87 12.32 10.92 22.36
CA VAL A 87 11.73 11.90 23.28
C VAL A 87 11.39 11.26 24.62
N GLU A 88 10.82 10.06 24.62
CA GLU A 88 10.56 9.29 25.85
C GLU A 88 11.87 8.93 26.57
N ALA A 89 12.92 8.51 25.85
CA ALA A 89 14.23 8.25 26.45
C ALA A 89 14.87 9.52 27.03
N ALA A 90 14.73 10.67 26.34
CA ALA A 90 15.23 11.96 26.82
C ALA A 90 14.46 12.45 28.06
N ASN A 91 13.14 12.31 28.07
CA ASN A 91 12.31 12.65 29.22
C ASN A 91 12.59 11.71 30.40
N ALA A 92 12.65 10.39 30.19
CA ALA A 92 12.96 9.42 31.25
C ALA A 92 14.29 9.74 31.94
N ARG A 93 15.33 10.10 31.17
CA ARG A 93 16.63 10.54 31.73
C ARG A 93 16.53 11.83 32.54
N ARG A 94 15.58 12.70 32.21
CA ARG A 94 15.37 14.00 32.88
C ARG A 94 14.56 13.88 34.17
N PHE A 95 13.77 12.82 34.33
CA PHE A 95 13.01 12.51 35.55
C PHE A 95 13.74 11.55 36.51
N THR A 96 14.93 11.05 36.15
CA THR A 96 15.80 10.22 37.02
C THR A 96 16.94 11.01 37.69
N VAL A 97 16.85 12.35 37.74
CA VAL A 97 17.73 13.23 38.54
C VAL A 97 16.92 13.86 39.66
#